data_AF-A0A953P7V3-F1
#
_entry.id   AF-A0A953P7V3-F1
#
_cell.length_a   1.000
_cell.length_b   1.000
_cell.length_c   1.000
_cell.angle_alpha   90.00
_cell.angle_beta   90.00
_cell.angle_gamma   90.00
#
_symmetry.space_group_name_H-M   'P 1'
#
loop_
_entity.id
_entity.type
_entity.pdbx_description
1 polymer ?
#
loop_
_entity_poly.entity_id
_entity_poly.type
_entity_poly.pdbx_seq_one_letter_code
_entity_poly.pdbx_strand_id
1 'polypeptide(L)'
;MSNRFVSAVKSIARLACLFSAGIVFLSLLATPALALPSPKEKNPEGPGFVTEITAPESDVLQAVQAVVRDHIVHGTYQFEHEKTLTGAAEAASSSYYGKWEGEGKVFYKVRTEVIAPRHFKESGDIGTITVRYIVQTLIPQRTRLRIDAVFIQTARRSAHASDGTVESSEYKAIQEVLQASQLQAQEAEEARAKREQEEAARQLQQRNRAEAAAGLEAAQSSVQDLEKRVRGLRHQLEARIKDPGAPLKSAPFQSAASLQPLTAYTEVVLLIVTPYWYGIETPNGQRGWVRRDQVEPLP
;
A
#
# COMPACT_ATOMS: atom_id res chain seq x y z
N MET A 1 -31.39 -13.99 -21.56
CA MET A 1 -32.81 -14.09 -21.99
C MET A 1 -33.57 -12.99 -21.26
N SER A 2 -33.88 -11.87 -21.94
CA SER A 2 -35.21 -11.54 -22.50
C SER A 2 -36.24 -11.28 -21.36
N ASN A 3 -36.93 -10.15 -21.19
CA ASN A 3 -37.49 -9.14 -22.10
C ASN A 3 -37.79 -7.84 -21.30
N ARG A 4 -37.46 -6.65 -21.83
CA ARG A 4 -38.38 -5.62 -22.37
C ARG A 4 -39.59 -5.23 -21.50
N PHE A 5 -39.67 -3.95 -21.10
CA PHE A 5 -40.88 -3.15 -21.30
C PHE A 5 -40.55 -1.66 -21.44
N VAL A 6 -41.22 -1.04 -22.41
CA VAL A 6 -41.06 0.32 -22.93
C VAL A 6 -42.19 1.20 -22.41
N SER A 7 -41.96 2.52 -22.42
CA SER A 7 -42.93 3.62 -22.56
C SER A 7 -43.36 4.34 -21.28
N ALA A 8 -43.12 5.66 -21.23
CA ALA A 8 -44.19 6.64 -21.38
C ALA A 8 -43.66 8.07 -21.55
N VAL A 9 -43.91 8.61 -22.74
CA VAL A 9 -43.90 10.03 -23.13
C VAL A 9 -45.07 10.75 -22.46
N LYS A 10 -44.89 12.01 -22.04
CA LYS A 10 -45.97 13.02 -21.98
C LYS A 10 -45.41 14.46 -21.96
N SER A 11 -45.58 15.15 -23.09
CA SER A 11 -45.61 16.61 -23.24
C SER A 11 -46.92 17.20 -22.71
N ILE A 12 -46.90 18.47 -22.28
CA ILE A 12 -47.92 19.56 -22.34
C ILE A 12 -47.18 20.79 -21.75
N ALA A 13 -46.73 21.84 -22.43
CA ALA A 13 -47.32 22.81 -23.37
C ALA A 13 -48.18 23.91 -22.70
N ARG A 14 -47.89 25.18 -23.10
CA ARG A 14 -48.73 26.41 -23.09
C ARG A 14 -48.75 27.22 -21.78
N LEU A 15 -48.78 28.55 -21.74
CA LEU A 15 -48.77 29.70 -22.67
C LEU A 15 -48.83 30.95 -21.76
N ALA A 16 -48.20 32.08 -22.10
CA ALA A 16 -48.81 33.41 -21.91
C ALA A 16 -47.91 34.49 -22.51
N CYS A 17 -48.54 35.28 -23.38
CA CYS A 17 -47.98 36.33 -24.19
C CYS A 17 -48.60 37.67 -23.72
N LEU A 18 -47.85 38.76 -23.95
CA LEU A 18 -48.33 40.12 -24.22
C LEU A 18 -48.82 40.99 -23.04
N PHE A 19 -48.09 42.09 -22.79
CA PHE A 19 -48.68 43.43 -22.71
C PHE A 19 -47.69 44.47 -23.24
N SER A 20 -48.23 45.46 -23.95
CA SER A 20 -47.56 46.38 -24.87
C SER A 20 -47.59 47.83 -24.40
N ALA A 21 -46.56 48.58 -24.83
CA ALA A 21 -46.53 50.01 -25.19
C ALA A 21 -46.46 51.11 -24.10
N GLY A 22 -45.52 52.06 -24.31
CA GLY A 22 -45.49 53.37 -23.65
C GLY A 22 -44.12 54.06 -23.65
N ILE A 23 -43.89 54.96 -24.60
CA ILE A 23 -42.66 55.74 -24.90
C ILE A 23 -42.39 56.85 -23.88
N VAL A 24 -41.13 57.07 -23.43
CA VAL A 24 -40.55 58.42 -23.20
C VAL A 24 -39.04 58.43 -23.46
N PHE A 25 -38.64 59.40 -24.28
CA PHE A 25 -37.30 59.78 -24.72
C PHE A 25 -36.52 60.49 -23.58
N LEU A 26 -35.30 60.06 -23.24
CA LEU A 26 -34.31 60.95 -22.62
C LEU A 26 -32.87 60.48 -22.92
N SER A 27 -32.25 61.19 -23.86
CA SER A 27 -30.83 61.16 -24.19
C SER A 27 -29.98 61.83 -23.10
N LEU A 28 -28.89 61.21 -22.63
CA LEU A 28 -27.70 61.94 -22.18
C LEU A 28 -26.47 61.00 -21.97
N LEU A 29 -25.35 61.37 -22.61
CA LEU A 29 -23.95 61.03 -22.32
C LEU A 29 -23.44 59.61 -22.65
N ALA A 30 -23.14 59.39 -23.93
CA ALA A 30 -22.12 58.43 -24.35
C ALA A 30 -20.74 59.11 -24.28
N THR A 31 -19.96 58.79 -23.24
CA THR A 31 -18.52 59.09 -23.21
C THR A 31 -17.78 58.08 -24.11
N PRO A 32 -16.98 58.51 -25.10
CA PRO A 32 -16.06 57.59 -25.75
C PRO A 32 -14.95 57.30 -24.73
N ALA A 33 -14.92 56.07 -24.22
CA ALA A 33 -13.73 55.56 -23.55
C ALA A 33 -12.61 55.60 -24.59
N LEU A 34 -11.66 56.53 -24.40
CA LEU A 34 -10.33 56.45 -24.98
C LEU A 34 -9.78 55.06 -24.62
N ALA A 35 -9.83 54.14 -25.58
CA ALA A 35 -9.07 52.92 -25.54
C ALA A 35 -7.59 53.33 -25.51
N LEU A 36 -7.06 53.46 -24.30
CA LEU A 36 -5.63 53.40 -24.08
C LEU A 36 -5.14 52.13 -24.78
N PRO A 37 -4.15 52.22 -25.68
CA PRO A 37 -3.56 51.02 -26.23
C PRO A 37 -3.03 50.21 -25.05
N SER A 38 -3.59 49.02 -24.83
CA SER A 38 -2.99 48.03 -23.94
C SER A 38 -1.50 47.97 -24.28
N PRO A 39 -0.60 47.99 -23.28
CA PRO A 39 0.80 47.75 -23.56
C PRO A 39 0.83 46.43 -24.31
N LYS A 40 1.28 46.46 -25.57
CA LYS A 40 1.56 45.25 -26.33
C LYS A 40 2.34 44.36 -25.37
N GLU A 41 1.74 43.24 -24.97
CA GLU A 41 2.50 42.12 -24.45
C GLU A 41 3.63 41.98 -25.44
N LYS A 42 4.85 42.31 -25.00
CA LYS A 42 6.04 41.81 -25.67
C LYS A 42 5.94 40.31 -25.42
N ASN A 43 5.21 39.63 -26.29
CA ASN A 43 5.25 38.20 -26.43
C ASN A 43 6.48 38.02 -27.31
N PRO A 44 7.69 37.77 -26.76
CA PRO A 44 8.76 37.28 -27.59
C PRO A 44 8.32 35.87 -27.99
N GLU A 45 7.62 35.77 -29.11
CA GLU A 45 7.48 34.58 -29.94
C GLU A 45 8.88 34.18 -30.43
N GLY A 46 9.77 33.84 -29.51
CA GLY A 46 10.86 32.92 -29.80
C GLY A 46 10.25 31.53 -30.01
N PRO A 47 10.88 30.66 -30.81
CA PRO A 47 10.45 29.28 -30.99
C PRO A 47 10.71 28.51 -29.69
N GLY A 48 9.87 28.73 -28.67
CA GLY A 48 9.87 27.95 -27.44
C GLY A 48 9.52 26.51 -27.75
N PHE A 49 10.13 25.59 -27.01
CA PHE A 49 9.74 24.19 -27.04
C PHE A 49 8.49 23.99 -26.19
N VAL A 50 7.44 23.41 -26.76
CA VAL A 50 6.20 23.10 -26.05
C VAL A 50 5.91 21.63 -26.20
N THR A 51 5.66 20.94 -25.09
CA THR A 51 5.31 19.52 -25.08
C THR A 51 4.26 19.21 -24.01
N GLU A 52 3.59 18.08 -24.16
CA GLU A 52 2.65 17.54 -23.19
C GLU A 52 3.24 16.29 -22.54
N ILE A 53 3.29 16.29 -21.21
CA ILE A 53 3.83 15.20 -20.41
C ILE A 53 2.65 14.46 -19.77
N THR A 54 2.61 13.13 -19.92
CA THR A 54 1.66 12.25 -19.23
C THR A 54 2.14 12.01 -17.79
N ALA A 55 2.06 13.05 -16.98
CA ALA A 55 2.36 13.05 -15.55
C ALA A 55 1.57 14.17 -14.86
N PRO A 56 1.25 14.02 -13.56
CA PRO A 56 0.61 15.08 -12.79
C PRO A 56 1.52 16.30 -12.64
N GLU A 57 0.92 17.45 -12.42
CA GLU A 57 1.65 18.73 -12.31
C GLU A 57 2.72 18.68 -11.21
N SER A 58 2.43 18.03 -10.09
CA SER A 58 3.36 17.89 -8.95
C SER A 58 4.71 17.30 -9.37
N ASP A 59 4.68 16.23 -10.16
CA ASP A 59 5.87 15.47 -10.51
C ASP A 59 6.70 16.25 -11.53
N VAL A 60 6.01 16.89 -12.49
CA VAL A 60 6.67 17.77 -13.48
C VAL A 60 7.30 18.98 -12.81
N LEU A 61 6.63 19.60 -11.83
CA LEU A 61 7.20 20.70 -11.06
C LEU A 61 8.44 20.27 -10.27
N GLN A 62 8.39 19.11 -9.63
CA GLN A 62 9.52 18.57 -8.89
C GLN A 62 10.71 18.33 -9.83
N ALA A 63 10.48 17.75 -11.00
CA ALA A 63 11.53 17.50 -11.99
C ALA A 63 12.11 18.80 -12.57
N VAL A 64 11.25 19.77 -12.92
CA VAL A 64 11.70 21.10 -13.38
C VAL A 64 12.51 21.78 -12.29
N GLN A 65 12.09 21.73 -11.03
CA GLN A 65 12.83 22.35 -9.94
C GLN A 65 14.17 21.67 -9.68
N ALA A 66 14.26 20.34 -9.81
CA ALA A 66 15.51 19.60 -9.72
C ALA A 66 16.49 20.04 -10.81
N VAL A 67 16.01 20.14 -12.06
CA VAL A 67 16.81 20.65 -13.18
C VAL A 67 17.19 22.11 -12.94
N VAL A 68 16.28 22.98 -12.53
CA VAL A 68 16.61 24.40 -12.27
C VAL A 68 17.74 24.55 -11.24
N ARG A 69 17.80 23.65 -10.24
CA ARG A 69 18.79 23.65 -9.15
C ARG A 69 20.09 22.91 -9.45
N ASP A 70 20.23 22.26 -10.61
CA ASP A 70 21.49 21.59 -10.97
C ASP A 70 22.62 22.57 -11.34
N HIS A 71 22.29 23.86 -11.45
CA HIS A 71 23.21 24.94 -11.83
C HIS A 71 23.88 24.80 -13.21
N ILE A 72 23.32 23.97 -14.09
CA ILE A 72 23.83 23.69 -15.43
C ILE A 72 22.80 24.13 -16.48
N VAL A 73 23.20 24.85 -17.52
CA VAL A 73 22.35 25.02 -18.72
C VAL A 73 22.69 23.89 -19.69
N HIS A 74 21.73 23.01 -19.93
CA HIS A 74 21.88 21.85 -20.81
C HIS A 74 21.85 22.24 -22.28
N GLY A 75 22.59 21.51 -23.11
CA GLY A 75 22.59 21.71 -24.57
C GLY A 75 23.35 22.93 -25.07
N THR A 76 24.08 23.64 -24.21
CA THR A 76 24.97 24.74 -24.60
C THR A 76 26.28 24.70 -23.83
N TYR A 77 27.27 25.40 -24.36
CA TYR A 77 28.61 25.54 -23.79
C TYR A 77 29.27 26.81 -24.33
N GLN A 78 30.22 27.34 -23.57
CA GLN A 78 31.02 28.51 -23.95
C GLN A 78 32.39 28.13 -24.53
N PHE A 79 32.95 26.99 -24.13
CA PHE A 79 34.27 26.53 -24.57
C PHE A 79 34.20 25.12 -25.15
N GLU A 80 34.83 24.88 -26.30
CA GLU A 80 34.81 23.57 -26.97
C GLU A 80 35.38 22.42 -26.10
N HIS A 81 36.32 22.73 -25.20
CA HIS A 81 36.89 21.76 -24.28
C HIS A 81 35.96 21.43 -23.10
N GLU A 82 34.94 22.24 -22.83
CA GLU A 82 34.00 22.11 -21.72
C GLU A 82 32.57 22.17 -22.26
N LYS A 83 32.02 21.01 -22.61
CA LYS A 83 30.70 20.88 -23.27
C LYS A 83 29.50 21.08 -22.34
N THR A 84 29.71 21.76 -21.23
CA THR A 84 28.71 22.01 -20.19
C THR A 84 28.79 23.46 -19.76
N LEU A 85 27.66 24.15 -19.68
CA LEU A 85 27.62 25.49 -19.15
C LEU A 85 27.17 25.48 -17.68
N THR A 86 28.12 25.63 -16.76
CA THR A 86 27.87 25.63 -15.31
C THR A 86 27.70 27.05 -14.74
N GLY A 87 27.23 27.13 -13.48
CA GLY A 87 27.10 28.36 -12.71
C GLY A 87 25.77 29.08 -12.92
N ALA A 88 24.77 28.41 -13.50
CA ALA A 88 23.44 28.97 -13.64
C ALA A 88 22.74 29.05 -12.28
N ALA A 89 21.94 30.08 -12.05
CA ALA A 89 21.21 30.30 -10.81
C ALA A 89 19.70 30.34 -11.06
N GLU A 90 18.94 29.85 -10.08
CA GLU A 90 17.48 30.04 -10.04
C GLU A 90 17.17 31.53 -9.83
N ALA A 91 16.22 32.05 -10.60
CA ALA A 91 15.75 33.44 -10.48
C ALA A 91 14.22 33.51 -10.48
N ALA A 92 13.67 34.53 -9.82
CA ALA A 92 12.23 34.80 -9.81
C ALA A 92 11.74 35.52 -11.08
N SER A 93 12.67 36.12 -11.84
CA SER A 93 12.41 36.87 -13.07
C SER A 93 13.70 36.99 -13.89
N SER A 94 13.58 37.46 -15.13
CA SER A 94 14.75 37.77 -15.97
C SER A 94 14.66 39.17 -16.56
N SER A 95 15.80 39.71 -16.99
CA SER A 95 15.88 41.02 -17.65
C SER A 95 15.14 41.08 -18.99
N TYR A 96 14.95 39.93 -19.66
CA TYR A 96 14.29 39.86 -20.95
C TYR A 96 12.80 39.50 -20.86
N TYR A 97 12.45 38.44 -20.12
CA TYR A 97 11.06 38.01 -19.99
C TYR A 97 10.30 38.74 -18.88
N GLY A 98 10.98 39.47 -18.01
CA GLY A 98 10.37 40.08 -16.83
C GLY A 98 9.83 39.03 -15.85
N LYS A 99 8.85 39.44 -15.05
CA LYS A 99 8.05 38.56 -14.19
C LYS A 99 6.90 37.95 -15.00
N TRP A 100 6.60 36.68 -14.76
CA TRP A 100 5.47 36.02 -15.41
C TRP A 100 4.13 36.47 -14.79
N GLU A 101 3.18 36.84 -15.65
CA GLU A 101 1.82 37.23 -15.29
C GLU A 101 0.75 36.32 -15.91
N GLY A 102 1.16 35.33 -16.70
CA GLY A 102 0.26 34.38 -17.34
C GLY A 102 -0.12 33.19 -16.45
N GLU A 103 -0.84 32.24 -17.04
CA GLU A 103 -1.23 31.00 -16.36
C GLU A 103 -0.04 30.04 -16.15
N GLY A 104 -0.15 29.19 -15.13
CA GLY A 104 0.87 28.19 -14.80
C GLY A 104 1.97 28.70 -13.86
N LYS A 105 2.84 27.79 -13.46
CA LYS A 105 4.00 28.07 -12.60
C LYS A 105 5.23 28.26 -13.47
N VAL A 106 5.99 29.32 -13.19
CA VAL A 106 7.20 29.66 -13.93
C VAL A 106 8.45 29.44 -13.09
N PHE A 107 9.53 29.02 -13.75
CA PHE A 107 10.87 29.02 -13.19
C PHE A 107 11.82 29.66 -14.18
N TYR A 108 12.86 30.34 -13.67
CA TYR A 108 13.92 30.89 -14.49
C TYR A 108 15.26 30.32 -14.03
N LYS A 109 16.06 29.89 -15.00
CA LYS A 109 17.47 29.55 -14.82
C LYS A 109 18.29 30.59 -15.59
N VAL A 110 19.12 31.35 -14.88
CA VAL A 110 19.86 32.49 -15.43
C VAL A 110 21.35 32.29 -15.23
N ARG A 111 22.13 32.50 -16.30
CA ARG A 111 23.59 32.55 -16.24
C ARG A 111 24.08 33.86 -16.84
N THR A 112 24.71 34.70 -16.04
CA THR A 112 25.35 35.95 -16.48
C THR A 112 26.78 35.69 -16.97
N GLU A 113 27.36 36.67 -17.66
CA GLU A 113 28.77 36.68 -18.08
C GLU A 113 29.19 35.49 -18.97
N VAL A 114 28.27 35.01 -19.81
CA VAL A 114 28.53 33.93 -20.77
C VAL A 114 29.09 34.51 -22.07
N ILE A 115 30.21 33.97 -22.52
CA ILE A 115 30.88 34.42 -23.76
C ILE A 115 30.39 33.55 -24.92
N ALA A 116 29.71 34.16 -25.90
CA ALA A 116 29.32 33.57 -27.18
C ALA A 116 28.89 32.08 -27.10
N PRO A 117 27.82 31.77 -26.35
CA PRO A 117 27.40 30.39 -26.12
C PRO A 117 26.96 29.71 -27.42
N ARG A 118 27.30 28.42 -27.56
CA ARG A 118 26.84 27.62 -28.70
C ARG A 118 25.33 27.44 -28.70
N HIS A 119 24.79 27.18 -29.89
CA HIS A 119 23.35 26.98 -30.13
C HIS A 119 22.49 28.24 -29.96
N PHE A 120 23.11 29.42 -29.88
CA PHE A 120 22.44 30.72 -30.00
C PHE A 120 22.90 31.43 -31.26
N LYS A 121 21.94 31.75 -32.15
CA LYS A 121 22.22 32.38 -33.44
C LYS A 121 22.90 33.73 -33.23
N GLU A 122 23.90 34.06 -34.05
CA GLU A 122 24.56 35.38 -34.05
C GLU A 122 25.15 35.83 -32.69
N SER A 123 25.39 34.88 -31.78
CA SER A 123 26.07 35.14 -30.52
C SER A 123 27.58 35.24 -30.75
N GLY A 124 28.14 36.44 -30.53
CA GLY A 124 29.57 36.71 -30.72
C GLY A 124 30.21 37.57 -29.64
N ASP A 125 29.52 37.77 -28.52
CA ASP A 125 29.96 38.66 -27.43
C ASP A 125 29.55 38.08 -26.06
N ILE A 126 29.91 38.75 -24.98
CA ILE A 126 29.50 38.43 -23.61
C ILE A 126 28.04 38.84 -23.37
N GLY A 127 27.33 38.01 -22.60
CA GLY A 127 25.92 38.22 -22.32
C GLY A 127 25.37 37.37 -21.18
N THR A 128 24.06 37.30 -21.12
CA THR A 128 23.30 36.53 -20.12
C THR A 128 22.40 35.53 -20.83
N ILE A 129 22.52 34.25 -20.47
CA ILE A 129 21.54 33.23 -20.85
C ILE A 129 20.41 33.22 -19.85
N THR A 130 19.18 33.13 -20.36
CA THR A 130 17.98 32.87 -19.57
C THR A 130 17.22 31.72 -20.19
N VAL A 131 16.95 30.69 -19.39
CA VAL A 131 15.99 29.64 -19.69
C VAL A 131 14.76 29.84 -18.83
N ARG A 132 13.59 29.87 -19.44
CA ARG A 132 12.29 30.01 -18.78
C ARG A 132 11.52 28.71 -18.95
N TYR A 133 11.01 28.16 -17.85
CA TYR A 133 10.14 26.98 -17.82
C TYR A 133 8.75 27.43 -17.38
N ILE A 134 7.71 27.07 -18.12
CA ILE A 134 6.31 27.33 -17.78
C ILE A 134 5.60 25.98 -17.71
N VAL A 135 5.07 25.67 -16.53
CA VAL A 135 4.36 24.42 -16.23
C VAL A 135 2.88 24.74 -16.05
N GLN A 136 2.04 24.16 -16.89
CA GLN A 136 0.60 24.39 -16.88
C GLN A 136 -0.16 23.06 -16.88
N THR A 137 -1.09 22.92 -15.95
CA THR A 137 -1.96 21.73 -15.86
C THR A 137 -3.02 21.78 -16.93
N LEU A 138 -3.13 20.73 -17.75
CA LEU A 138 -4.21 20.59 -18.72
C LEU A 138 -5.36 19.77 -18.12
N ILE A 139 -5.02 18.60 -17.58
CA ILE A 139 -5.90 17.71 -16.83
C ILE A 139 -5.08 17.09 -15.67
N PRO A 140 -5.68 16.48 -14.63
CA PRO A 140 -4.93 16.01 -13.46
C PRO A 140 -3.75 15.07 -13.74
N GLN A 141 -3.72 14.39 -14.89
CA GLN A 141 -2.68 13.45 -15.30
C GLN A 141 -1.91 13.89 -16.57
N ARG A 142 -2.16 15.10 -17.07
CA ARG A 142 -1.36 15.70 -18.16
C ARG A 142 -1.00 17.13 -17.85
N THR A 143 0.26 17.41 -18.05
CA THR A 143 0.85 18.72 -17.83
C THR A 143 1.51 19.20 -19.11
N ARG A 144 1.24 20.45 -19.50
CA ARG A 144 1.95 21.14 -20.57
C ARG A 144 3.20 21.79 -20.00
N LEU A 145 4.34 21.53 -20.63
CA LEU A 145 5.62 22.14 -20.32
C LEU A 145 6.05 22.98 -21.52
N ARG A 146 6.35 24.25 -21.28
CA ARG A 146 7.00 25.14 -22.24
C ARG A 146 8.37 25.55 -21.73
N ILE A 147 9.38 25.48 -22.59
CA ILE A 147 10.75 25.88 -22.33
C ILE A 147 11.15 26.90 -23.38
N ASP A 148 11.60 28.07 -22.96
CA ASP A 148 12.15 29.09 -23.85
C ASP A 148 13.60 29.38 -23.43
N ALA A 149 14.55 29.39 -24.38
CA ALA A 149 15.93 29.79 -24.11
C ALA A 149 16.36 30.98 -24.96
N VAL A 150 16.97 31.97 -24.31
CA VAL A 150 17.46 33.20 -24.95
C VAL A 150 18.81 33.61 -24.38
N PHE A 151 19.69 34.10 -25.26
CA PHE A 151 20.95 34.74 -24.92
C PHE A 151 20.86 36.24 -25.19
N ILE A 152 21.20 37.07 -24.22
CA ILE A 152 21.09 38.54 -24.32
C ILE A 152 22.48 39.13 -24.21
N GLN A 153 22.97 39.79 -25.27
CA GLN A 153 24.28 40.44 -25.26
C GLN A 153 24.30 41.66 -24.34
N THR A 154 25.36 41.81 -23.53
CA THR A 154 25.47 42.92 -22.58
C THR A 154 25.64 44.26 -23.30
N ALA A 155 26.52 44.33 -24.29
CA ALA A 155 26.86 45.58 -24.97
C ALA A 155 25.72 46.14 -25.84
N ARG A 156 25.09 45.27 -26.64
CA ARG A 156 24.07 45.66 -27.64
C ARG A 156 22.64 45.45 -27.16
N ARG A 157 22.44 44.75 -26.03
CA ARG A 157 21.12 44.31 -25.52
C ARG A 157 20.28 43.57 -26.55
N SER A 158 20.91 43.01 -27.59
CA SER A 158 20.27 42.18 -28.59
C SER A 158 20.04 40.78 -28.03
N ALA A 159 18.84 40.27 -28.27
CA ALA A 159 18.42 38.95 -27.85
C ALA A 159 18.59 37.97 -29.00
N HIS A 160 19.18 36.83 -28.69
CA HIS A 160 19.49 35.75 -29.60
C HIS A 160 18.76 34.51 -29.11
N ALA A 161 17.78 34.04 -29.88
CA ALA A 161 17.07 32.82 -29.54
C ALA A 161 17.97 31.60 -29.75
N SER A 162 17.75 30.56 -28.94
CA SER A 162 18.31 29.24 -29.17
C SER A 162 17.83 28.68 -30.52
N ASP A 163 18.62 27.80 -31.13
CA ASP A 163 18.24 27.04 -32.31
C ASP A 163 17.28 25.86 -32.01
N GLY A 164 16.91 25.67 -30.74
CA GLY A 164 16.06 24.59 -30.23
C GLY A 164 16.83 23.48 -29.50
N THR A 165 18.18 23.48 -29.58
CA THR A 165 19.03 22.46 -28.94
C THR A 165 19.02 22.58 -27.42
N VAL A 166 19.04 23.81 -26.90
CA VAL A 166 19.02 24.07 -25.45
C VAL A 166 17.71 23.57 -24.86
N GLU A 167 16.59 23.96 -25.43
CA GLU A 167 15.27 23.58 -24.96
C GLU A 167 15.06 22.06 -24.99
N SER A 168 15.49 21.41 -26.09
CA SER A 168 15.39 19.96 -26.23
C SER A 168 16.25 19.22 -25.21
N SER A 169 17.44 19.75 -24.89
CA SER A 169 18.36 19.17 -23.91
C SER A 169 17.87 19.38 -22.48
N GLU A 170 17.33 20.55 -22.17
CA GLU A 170 16.66 20.85 -20.91
C GLU A 170 15.44 19.94 -20.69
N TYR A 171 14.63 19.75 -21.73
CA TYR A 171 13.52 18.79 -21.68
C TYR A 171 14.01 17.37 -21.41
N LYS A 172 15.09 16.93 -22.07
CA LYS A 172 15.68 15.61 -21.85
C LYS A 172 16.12 15.42 -20.39
N ALA A 173 16.77 16.42 -19.79
CA ALA A 173 17.15 16.37 -18.37
C ALA A 173 15.92 16.24 -17.46
N ILE A 174 14.85 16.97 -17.74
CA ILE A 174 13.58 16.86 -16.99
C ILE A 174 12.98 15.47 -17.14
N GLN A 175 13.00 14.90 -18.34
CA GLN A 175 12.51 13.57 -18.61
C GLN A 175 13.32 12.50 -17.86
N GLU A 176 14.64 12.62 -17.80
CA GLU A 176 15.50 11.71 -17.05
C GLU A 176 15.18 11.73 -15.55
N VAL A 177 14.97 12.92 -14.96
CA VAL A 177 14.55 13.05 -13.55
C VAL A 177 13.17 12.43 -13.30
N LEU A 178 12.22 12.65 -14.21
CA LEU A 178 10.88 12.05 -14.11
C LEU A 178 10.95 10.52 -14.14
N GLN A 179 11.71 9.96 -15.10
CA GLN A 179 11.88 8.51 -15.22
C GLN A 179 12.55 7.91 -14.00
N ALA A 180 13.62 8.54 -13.50
CA ALA A 180 14.30 8.11 -12.28
C ALA A 180 13.35 8.11 -11.07
N SER A 181 12.52 9.16 -10.93
CA SER A 181 11.56 9.26 -9.84
C SER A 181 10.47 8.17 -9.91
N GLN A 182 10.00 7.86 -11.12
CA GLN A 182 9.03 6.78 -11.35
C GLN A 182 9.63 5.40 -11.01
N LEU A 183 10.87 5.14 -11.43
CA LEU A 183 11.56 3.89 -11.13
C LEU A 183 11.75 3.72 -9.61
N GLN A 184 12.20 4.77 -8.91
CA GLN A 184 12.36 4.74 -7.46
C GLN A 184 11.03 4.50 -6.74
N ALA A 185 9.93 5.08 -7.22
CA ALA A 185 8.61 4.84 -6.66
C ALA A 185 8.18 3.37 -6.84
N GLN A 186 8.42 2.78 -8.02
CA GLN A 186 8.12 1.38 -8.29
C GLN A 186 8.94 0.43 -7.39
N GLU A 187 10.25 0.65 -7.30
CA GLU A 187 11.13 -0.15 -6.43
C GLU A 187 10.73 -0.04 -4.96
N ALA A 188 10.31 1.15 -4.50
CA ALA A 188 9.84 1.35 -3.14
C ALA A 188 8.54 0.59 -2.85
N GLU A 189 7.59 0.58 -3.79
CA GLU A 189 6.34 -0.18 -3.68
C GLU A 189 6.59 -1.70 -3.71
N GLU A 190 7.47 -2.19 -4.59
CA GLU A 190 7.86 -3.61 -4.61
C GLU A 190 8.55 -4.03 -3.32
N ALA A 191 9.45 -3.21 -2.79
CA ALA A 191 10.12 -3.46 -1.52
C ALA A 191 9.12 -3.48 -0.35
N ARG A 192 8.09 -2.62 -0.36
CA ARG A 192 7.01 -2.61 0.63
C ARG A 192 6.17 -3.88 0.53
N ALA A 193 5.71 -4.23 -0.67
CA ALA A 193 4.93 -5.43 -0.91
C ALA A 193 5.68 -6.70 -0.47
N LYS A 194 6.98 -6.78 -0.74
CA LYS A 194 7.82 -7.89 -0.28
C LYS A 194 7.91 -7.97 1.25
N ARG A 195 8.09 -6.83 1.93
CA ARG A 195 8.12 -6.78 3.40
C ARG A 195 6.79 -7.23 4.00
N GLU A 196 5.68 -6.75 3.46
CA GLU A 196 4.33 -7.14 3.90
C GLU A 196 4.10 -8.65 3.70
N GLN A 197 4.54 -9.21 2.56
CA GLN A 197 4.47 -10.65 2.32
C GLN A 197 5.32 -11.46 3.30
N GLU A 198 6.55 -11.02 3.57
CA GLU A 198 7.45 -11.66 4.55
C GLU A 198 6.87 -11.60 5.96
N GLU A 199 6.28 -10.48 6.35
CA GLU A 199 5.61 -10.30 7.64
C GLU A 199 4.37 -11.18 7.76
N ALA A 200 3.51 -11.21 6.73
CA ALA A 200 2.34 -12.08 6.69
C ALA A 200 2.74 -13.57 6.75
N ALA A 201 3.80 -13.97 6.05
CA ALA A 201 4.32 -15.34 6.11
C ALA A 201 4.85 -15.68 7.51
N ARG A 202 5.57 -14.76 8.16
CA ARG A 202 6.04 -14.94 9.55
C ARG A 202 4.88 -15.06 10.53
N GLN A 203 3.86 -14.21 10.40
CA GLN A 203 2.67 -14.26 11.24
C GLN A 203 1.91 -15.58 11.06
N LEU A 204 1.74 -16.05 9.82
CA LEU A 204 1.10 -17.33 9.54
C LEU A 204 1.90 -18.49 10.16
N GLN A 205 3.23 -18.48 10.02
CA GLN A 205 4.08 -19.50 10.63
C GLN A 205 3.97 -19.49 12.17
N GLN A 206 3.94 -18.32 12.79
CA GLN A 206 3.77 -18.18 14.24
C GLN A 206 2.41 -18.72 14.69
N ARG A 207 1.34 -18.37 13.97
CA ARG A 207 0.00 -18.88 14.24
C ARG A 207 -0.07 -20.40 14.12
N ASN A 208 0.46 -20.97 13.05
CA ASN A 208 0.49 -22.42 12.85
C ASN A 208 1.28 -23.13 13.96
N ARG A 209 2.39 -22.54 14.43
CA ARG A 209 3.14 -23.08 15.58
C ARG A 209 2.34 -23.01 16.88
N ALA A 210 1.64 -21.91 17.12
CA ALA A 210 0.80 -21.76 18.32
C ALA A 210 -0.38 -22.76 18.30
N GLU A 211 -1.05 -22.92 17.16
CA GLU A 211 -2.13 -23.91 16.99
C GLU A 211 -1.61 -25.34 17.15
N ALA A 212 -0.44 -25.68 16.59
CA ALA A 212 0.19 -26.98 16.77
C ALA A 212 0.57 -27.24 18.24
N ALA A 213 1.13 -26.25 18.94
CA ALA A 213 1.46 -26.37 20.36
C ALA A 213 0.20 -26.58 21.22
N ALA A 214 -0.87 -25.81 20.97
CA ALA A 214 -2.15 -25.97 21.65
C ALA A 214 -2.78 -27.36 21.39
N GLY A 215 -2.69 -27.86 20.16
CA GLY A 215 -3.15 -29.20 19.79
C GLY A 215 -2.38 -30.31 20.52
N LEU A 216 -1.05 -30.17 20.65
CA LEU A 216 -0.22 -31.10 21.40
C LEU A 216 -0.57 -31.09 22.90
N GLU A 217 -0.75 -29.91 23.49
CA GLU A 217 -1.14 -29.77 24.90
C GLU A 217 -2.51 -30.41 25.17
N ALA A 218 -3.50 -30.19 24.30
CA ALA A 218 -4.81 -30.82 24.39
C ALA A 218 -4.75 -32.35 24.24
N ALA A 219 -3.87 -32.87 23.37
CA ALA A 219 -3.66 -34.31 23.24
C ALA A 219 -3.02 -34.90 24.50
N GLN A 220 -2.03 -34.21 25.09
CA GLN A 220 -1.37 -34.64 26.32
C GLN A 220 -2.34 -34.67 27.51
N SER A 221 -3.20 -33.66 27.68
CA SER A 221 -4.20 -33.64 28.75
C SER A 221 -5.22 -34.78 28.59
N SER A 222 -5.67 -35.03 27.36
CA SER A 222 -6.55 -36.16 27.05
C SER A 222 -5.92 -37.51 27.42
N VAL A 223 -4.64 -37.72 27.10
CA VAL A 223 -3.91 -38.93 27.51
C VAL A 223 -3.85 -39.05 29.04
N GLN A 224 -3.53 -37.97 29.75
CA GLN A 224 -3.49 -37.98 31.22
C GLN A 224 -4.85 -38.31 31.84
N ASP A 225 -5.94 -37.80 31.27
CA ASP A 225 -7.29 -38.07 31.75
C ASP A 225 -7.73 -39.50 31.46
N LEU A 226 -7.37 -40.05 30.29
CA LEU A 226 -7.57 -41.47 29.99
C LEU A 226 -6.79 -42.36 30.95
N GLU A 227 -5.53 -42.03 31.25
CA GLU A 227 -4.74 -42.77 32.23
C GLU A 227 -5.36 -42.72 33.62
N LYS A 228 -5.82 -41.54 34.08
CA LYS A 228 -6.54 -41.41 35.36
C LYS A 228 -7.80 -42.28 35.38
N ARG A 229 -8.55 -42.31 34.27
CA ARG A 229 -9.76 -43.12 34.15
C ARG A 229 -9.44 -44.62 34.18
N VAL A 230 -8.40 -45.06 33.48
CA VAL A 230 -7.93 -46.45 33.52
C VAL A 230 -7.49 -46.84 34.92
N ARG A 231 -6.73 -45.98 35.62
CA ARG A 231 -6.36 -46.19 37.02
C ARG A 231 -7.59 -46.30 37.94
N GLY A 232 -8.56 -45.39 37.80
CA GLY A 232 -9.81 -45.43 38.56
C GLY A 232 -10.63 -46.70 38.30
N LEU A 233 -10.73 -47.13 37.04
CA LEU A 233 -11.42 -48.38 36.69
C LEU A 233 -10.70 -49.62 37.24
N ARG A 234 -9.36 -49.64 37.23
CA ARG A 234 -8.58 -50.72 37.85
C ARG A 234 -8.84 -50.80 39.35
N HIS A 235 -8.78 -49.67 40.05
CA HIS A 235 -9.04 -49.61 41.48
C HIS A 235 -10.46 -50.08 41.84
N GLN A 236 -11.47 -49.79 41.00
CA GLN A 236 -12.84 -50.31 41.20
C GLN A 236 -12.95 -51.84 41.06
N LEU A 237 -12.03 -52.47 40.32
CA LEU A 237 -11.99 -53.93 40.16
C LEU A 237 -11.12 -54.61 41.21
N GLU A 238 -10.33 -53.86 41.96
CA GLU A 238 -9.47 -54.34 43.03
C GLU A 238 -10.26 -54.35 44.35
N ALA A 239 -10.31 -55.51 45.00
CA ALA A 239 -11.05 -55.67 46.25
C ALA A 239 -10.27 -56.60 47.20
N ARG A 240 -10.61 -56.58 48.49
CA ARG A 240 -9.97 -57.44 49.49
C ARG A 240 -10.98 -58.25 50.27
N ILE A 241 -10.55 -59.45 50.68
CA ILE A 241 -11.38 -60.34 51.52
C ILE A 241 -11.43 -59.80 52.94
N LYS A 242 -12.65 -59.63 53.47
CA LYS A 242 -12.90 -59.03 54.79
C LYS A 242 -12.59 -59.98 55.93
N ASP A 243 -13.14 -61.20 55.88
CA ASP A 243 -13.09 -62.15 56.98
C ASP A 243 -12.13 -63.30 56.69
N PRO A 244 -11.32 -63.74 57.67
CA PRO A 244 -10.44 -64.88 57.50
C PRO A 244 -11.24 -66.17 57.29
N GLY A 245 -10.86 -66.96 56.29
CA GLY A 245 -11.51 -68.23 55.98
C GLY A 245 -12.70 -68.12 55.03
N ALA A 246 -12.89 -66.99 54.35
CA ALA A 246 -13.95 -66.85 53.33
C ALA A 246 -13.81 -67.94 52.24
N PRO A 247 -14.85 -68.73 51.93
CA PRO A 247 -14.74 -69.84 51.00
C PRO A 247 -14.76 -69.35 49.55
N LEU A 248 -13.70 -69.62 48.79
CA LEU A 248 -13.70 -69.51 47.34
C LEU A 248 -14.53 -70.66 46.75
N LYS A 249 -15.66 -70.35 46.12
CA LYS A 249 -16.59 -71.34 45.53
C LYS A 249 -16.31 -71.57 44.05
N SER A 250 -16.65 -72.74 43.53
CA SER A 250 -16.57 -73.03 42.09
C SER A 250 -17.69 -72.38 41.26
N ALA A 251 -18.82 -72.01 41.87
CA ALA A 251 -19.99 -71.44 41.20
C ALA A 251 -20.77 -70.45 42.11
N PRO A 252 -21.59 -69.54 41.54
CA PRO A 252 -22.25 -68.45 42.28
C PRO A 252 -23.55 -68.87 43.00
N PHE A 253 -23.47 -69.86 43.88
CA PHE A 253 -24.57 -70.28 44.76
C PHE A 253 -24.04 -71.00 46.02
N GLN A 254 -24.83 -71.03 47.09
CA GLN A 254 -24.36 -71.41 48.43
C GLN A 254 -23.86 -72.85 48.54
N SER A 255 -24.54 -73.79 47.87
CA SER A 255 -24.23 -75.23 47.88
C SER A 255 -23.07 -75.62 46.94
N ALA A 256 -22.44 -74.67 46.24
CA ALA A 256 -21.30 -74.96 45.39
C ALA A 256 -20.10 -75.49 46.20
N ALA A 257 -19.25 -76.29 45.56
CA ALA A 257 -18.04 -76.82 46.17
C ALA A 257 -17.08 -75.68 46.56
N SER A 258 -16.52 -75.75 47.76
CA SER A 258 -15.46 -74.84 48.20
C SER A 258 -14.13 -75.32 47.65
N LEU A 259 -13.46 -74.49 46.85
CA LEU A 259 -12.15 -74.77 46.28
C LEU A 259 -11.05 -74.56 47.32
N GLN A 260 -11.06 -73.38 47.96
CA GLN A 260 -10.02 -73.00 48.91
C GLN A 260 -10.56 -71.94 49.91
N PRO A 261 -10.17 -71.99 51.19
CA PRO A 261 -10.38 -70.86 52.10
C PRO A 261 -9.40 -69.73 51.80
N LEU A 262 -9.90 -68.49 51.72
CA LEU A 262 -9.10 -67.29 51.52
C LEU A 262 -8.68 -66.67 52.86
N THR A 263 -7.46 -66.14 52.91
CA THR A 263 -6.97 -65.38 54.08
C THR A 263 -7.61 -64.00 54.15
N ALA A 264 -7.77 -63.45 55.36
CA ALA A 264 -8.20 -62.06 55.52
C ALA A 264 -7.20 -61.12 54.82
N TYR A 265 -7.73 -60.02 54.27
CA TYR A 265 -6.96 -59.00 53.55
C TYR A 265 -6.26 -59.49 52.28
N THR A 266 -6.64 -60.65 51.75
CA THR A 266 -6.17 -61.09 50.44
C THR A 266 -6.74 -60.16 49.36
N GLU A 267 -5.87 -59.54 48.59
CA GLU A 267 -6.23 -58.72 47.44
C GLU A 267 -6.64 -59.61 46.27
N VAL A 268 -7.77 -59.31 45.66
CA VAL A 268 -8.38 -60.07 44.57
C VAL A 268 -8.89 -59.12 43.48
N VAL A 269 -8.92 -59.61 42.25
CA VAL A 269 -9.44 -58.85 41.10
C VAL A 269 -10.84 -59.36 40.74
N LEU A 270 -11.81 -58.46 40.66
CA LEU A 270 -13.18 -58.72 40.25
C LEU A 270 -13.25 -58.93 38.73
N LEU A 271 -13.61 -60.14 38.30
CA LEU A 271 -13.82 -60.49 36.89
C LEU A 271 -15.28 -60.39 36.48
N ILE A 272 -16.21 -60.76 37.38
CA ILE A 272 -17.65 -60.81 37.10
C ILE A 272 -18.43 -60.25 38.29
N VAL A 273 -19.30 -59.28 38.05
CA VAL A 273 -20.16 -58.66 39.07
C VAL A 273 -21.60 -59.12 38.90
N THR A 274 -22.13 -59.81 39.91
CA THR A 274 -23.55 -60.18 40.01
C THR A 274 -24.15 -59.59 41.28
N PRO A 275 -25.50 -59.58 41.45
CA PRO A 275 -26.13 -58.97 42.63
C PRO A 275 -25.64 -59.49 43.99
N TYR A 276 -25.27 -60.78 44.06
CA TYR A 276 -24.94 -61.46 45.32
C TYR A 276 -23.55 -62.12 45.34
N TRP A 277 -22.92 -62.32 44.18
CA TRP A 277 -21.64 -63.01 44.04
C TRP A 277 -20.67 -62.21 43.18
N TYR A 278 -19.40 -62.27 43.54
CA TYR A 278 -18.30 -61.77 42.75
C TYR A 278 -17.46 -62.93 42.23
N GLY A 279 -17.26 -62.96 40.91
CA GLY A 279 -16.25 -63.82 40.29
C GLY A 279 -14.90 -63.14 40.46
N ILE A 280 -13.95 -63.81 41.10
CA ILE A 280 -12.65 -63.24 41.48
C ILE A 280 -11.49 -64.06 40.92
N GLU A 281 -10.36 -63.38 40.69
CA GLU A 281 -9.05 -63.98 40.47
C GLU A 281 -8.14 -63.65 41.66
N THR A 282 -7.54 -64.69 42.24
CA THR A 282 -6.58 -64.58 43.35
C THR A 282 -5.17 -64.31 42.82
N PRO A 283 -4.21 -63.84 43.66
CA PRO A 283 -2.82 -63.59 43.24
C PRO A 283 -2.10 -64.82 42.68
N ASN A 284 -2.58 -66.02 43.04
CA ASN A 284 -2.05 -67.30 42.58
C ASN A 284 -2.66 -67.74 41.23
N GLY A 285 -3.47 -66.89 40.58
CA GLY A 285 -4.16 -67.18 39.32
C GLY A 285 -5.38 -68.10 39.44
N GLN A 286 -5.78 -68.48 40.67
CA GLN A 286 -6.99 -69.28 40.86
C GLN A 286 -8.23 -68.41 40.75
N ARG A 287 -9.23 -68.91 40.03
CA ARG A 287 -10.52 -68.25 39.81
C ARG A 287 -11.63 -68.95 40.56
N GLY A 288 -12.56 -68.17 41.08
CA GLY A 288 -13.75 -68.70 41.73
C GLY A 288 -14.72 -67.61 42.11
N TRP A 289 -15.69 -67.95 42.96
CA TRP A 289 -16.78 -67.08 43.36
C TRP A 289 -16.77 -66.85 44.85
N VAL A 290 -16.97 -65.60 45.27
CA VAL A 290 -17.09 -65.21 46.68
C VAL A 290 -18.38 -64.42 46.86
N ARG A 291 -19.00 -64.50 48.04
CA ARG A 291 -20.20 -63.70 48.30
C ARG A 291 -19.83 -62.23 48.44
N ARG A 292 -20.71 -61.36 47.94
CA ARG A 292 -20.50 -59.91 47.93
C ARG A 292 -20.27 -59.31 49.33
N ASP A 293 -20.87 -59.88 50.38
CA ASP A 293 -20.75 -59.42 51.76
C ASP A 293 -19.40 -59.77 52.42
N GLN A 294 -18.59 -60.60 51.78
CA GLN A 294 -17.28 -61.06 52.26
C GLN A 294 -16.10 -60.31 51.63
N VAL A 295 -16.40 -59.37 50.73
CA VAL A 295 -15.40 -58.59 50.01
C VAL A 295 -15.68 -57.12 50.29
N GLU A 296 -14.61 -56.36 50.50
CA GLU A 296 -14.66 -54.91 50.59
C GLU A 296 -13.71 -54.28 49.57
N PRO A 297 -14.04 -53.10 49.03
CA PRO A 297 -13.14 -52.39 48.11
C PRO A 297 -11.81 -52.06 48.82
N LEU A 298 -10.72 -52.05 48.06
CA LEU A 298 -9.44 -51.54 48.56
C LEU A 298 -9.55 -50.04 48.88
N PRO A 299 -8.87 -49.55 49.94
CA PRO A 299 -8.93 -48.16 50.38
C PRO A 299 -8.22 -47.19 49.43
#